data_AF-A0A9E2CZ68-F1
#
_entry.id   AF-A0A9E2CZ68-F1
#
_cell.length_a   1.000
_cell.length_b   1.000
_cell.length_c   1.000
_cell.angle_alpha   90.00
_cell.angle_beta   90.00
_cell.angle_gamma   90.00
#
_symmetry.space_group_name_H-M   'P 1'
#
loop_
_entity.id
_entity.type
_entity.pdbx_description
1 polymer ?
#
loop_
_entity_poly.entity_id
_entity_poly.type
_entity_poly.pdbx_seq_one_letter_code
_entity_poly.pdbx_strand_id
1 'polypeptide(L)'
;MQYGMIIDLDRCVGCHACTIACKAEWDVPADKGRNWVRRLGPSNTPEGLASTYYPGLCNHCNEPSCVPACPADVIEKTFTDSKTGKTTTMEVAATYKDPFNGTVQIDQDRCLGCGACADACPYGARYVNTDIMNEEIGGEGIADKCTYCMPRVEKGLEPACVQTCLANARIFGDLDDPNSEVAKYVKKGAKGLTSAAVNIGPNGRYYGNKKDMHLLTTTSTPTEMPSASLRRSLMARLKPELRKAKNLGLLGLAGAVLVSGLNEDKKE
;
A
#
# COMPACT_ATOMS: atom_id res chain seq x y z
N MET A 1 16.79 -3.31 6.28
CA MET A 1 15.70 -3.97 7.01
C MET A 1 14.48 -3.97 6.11
N GLN A 2 13.58 -4.92 6.31
CA GLN A 2 12.32 -4.98 5.59
C GLN A 2 11.22 -5.29 6.59
N TYR A 3 10.45 -4.26 6.98
CA TYR A 3 9.28 -4.50 7.80
C TYR A 3 8.24 -5.34 7.06
N GLY A 4 7.55 -6.19 7.81
CA GLY A 4 6.47 -7.03 7.32
C GLY A 4 5.43 -7.33 8.38
N MET A 5 4.36 -7.97 7.94
CA MET A 5 3.22 -8.35 8.78
C MET A 5 2.89 -9.82 8.55
N ILE A 6 2.80 -10.59 9.62
CA ILE A 6 2.18 -11.92 9.60
C ILE A 6 0.74 -11.82 10.08
N ILE A 7 -0.14 -12.55 9.40
CA ILE A 7 -1.54 -12.71 9.76
C ILE A 7 -1.80 -14.20 10.01
N ASP A 8 -1.97 -14.54 11.28
CA ASP A 8 -2.24 -15.89 11.76
C ASP A 8 -3.76 -16.15 11.71
N LEU A 9 -4.18 -16.92 10.70
CA LEU A 9 -5.57 -17.28 10.46
C LEU A 9 -6.12 -18.24 11.51
N ASP A 10 -5.27 -19.03 12.18
CA ASP A 10 -5.72 -19.93 13.25
C ASP A 10 -6.14 -19.14 14.50
N ARG A 11 -5.64 -17.91 14.64
CA ARG A 11 -5.98 -16.99 15.73
C ARG A 11 -7.05 -15.98 15.35
N CYS A 12 -7.17 -15.63 14.07
CA CYS A 12 -8.06 -14.57 13.65
C CYS A 12 -9.54 -14.97 13.77
N VAL A 13 -10.26 -14.33 14.69
CA VAL A 13 -11.71 -14.54 14.88
C VAL A 13 -12.58 -13.55 14.08
N GLY A 14 -11.96 -12.65 13.32
CA GLY A 14 -12.68 -11.69 12.48
C GLY A 14 -13.46 -10.62 13.25
N CYS A 15 -12.98 -10.18 14.42
CA CYS A 15 -13.68 -9.21 15.28
C CYS A 15 -13.67 -7.75 14.81
N HIS A 16 -12.97 -7.43 13.71
CA HIS A 16 -12.83 -6.07 13.15
C HIS A 16 -12.18 -5.02 14.07
N ALA A 17 -11.68 -5.36 15.26
CA ALA A 17 -10.97 -4.42 16.13
C ALA A 17 -9.79 -3.74 15.41
N CYS A 18 -9.03 -4.52 14.63
CA CYS A 18 -7.91 -4.00 13.84
C CYS A 18 -8.31 -2.96 12.77
N THR A 19 -9.54 -2.99 12.25
CA THR A 19 -10.02 -2.00 11.27
C THR A 19 -10.48 -0.74 11.96
N ILE A 20 -11.15 -0.86 13.11
CA ILE A 20 -11.61 0.29 13.89
C ILE A 20 -10.43 1.04 14.51
N ALA A 21 -9.47 0.33 15.11
CA ALA A 21 -8.28 0.98 15.67
C ALA A 21 -7.47 1.73 14.61
N CYS A 22 -7.33 1.17 13.40
CA CYS A 22 -6.63 1.85 12.33
C CYS A 22 -7.37 3.11 11.86
N LYS A 23 -8.71 3.11 11.89
CA LYS A 23 -9.50 4.30 11.57
C LYS A 23 -9.34 5.37 12.62
N ALA A 24 -9.46 5.01 13.89
CA ALA A 24 -9.35 5.93 15.02
C ALA A 24 -7.94 6.53 15.16
N GLU A 25 -6.90 5.76 14.89
CA GLU A 25 -5.51 6.23 14.99
C GLU A 25 -5.14 7.25 13.91
N TRP A 26 -5.77 7.17 12.74
CA TRP A 26 -5.33 7.89 11.53
C TRP A 26 -6.44 8.69 10.85
N ASP A 27 -7.54 8.94 11.55
CA ASP A 27 -8.70 9.68 11.05
C ASP A 27 -9.17 9.23 9.66
N VAL A 28 -9.17 7.91 9.43
CA VAL A 28 -9.55 7.35 8.12
C VAL A 28 -11.06 7.50 7.93
N PRO A 29 -11.53 8.07 6.79
CA PRO A 29 -12.95 8.28 6.53
C PRO A 29 -13.80 7.03 6.74
N ALA A 30 -15.05 7.22 7.17
CA ALA A 30 -15.94 6.15 7.59
C ALA A 30 -16.16 5.08 6.50
N ASP A 31 -16.26 5.48 5.24
CA ASP A 31 -16.48 4.63 4.06
C ASP A 31 -15.18 4.04 3.46
N LYS A 32 -14.00 4.45 3.94
CA LYS A 32 -12.68 3.98 3.46
C LYS A 32 -12.00 3.04 4.46
N GLY A 33 -10.85 2.48 4.10
CA GLY A 33 -10.09 1.62 5.02
C GLY A 33 -8.65 1.42 4.57
N ARG A 34 -7.71 1.53 5.53
CA ARG A 34 -6.29 1.17 5.32
C ARG A 34 -6.03 -0.34 5.48
N ASN A 35 -6.97 -1.05 6.09
CA ASN A 35 -7.01 -2.50 6.21
C ASN A 35 -8.49 -2.98 6.17
N TRP A 36 -8.71 -4.28 6.02
CA TRP A 36 -10.04 -4.89 6.00
C TRP A 36 -10.03 -6.24 6.70
N VAL A 37 -11.22 -6.78 6.97
CA VAL A 37 -11.46 -8.18 7.31
C VAL A 37 -12.65 -8.67 6.47
N ARG A 38 -12.44 -9.65 5.60
CA ARG A 38 -13.50 -10.27 4.78
C ARG A 38 -13.75 -11.69 5.28
N ARG A 39 -15.00 -12.11 5.46
CA ARG A 39 -15.31 -13.52 5.74
C ARG A 39 -15.13 -14.34 4.46
N LEU A 40 -14.51 -15.51 4.57
CA LEU A 40 -14.36 -16.47 3.48
C LEU A 40 -15.09 -17.78 3.84
N GLY A 41 -15.70 -18.39 2.83
CA GLY A 41 -16.48 -19.62 2.99
C GLY A 41 -17.81 -19.41 3.72
N PRO A 42 -18.46 -20.50 4.18
CA PRO A 42 -17.95 -21.88 4.17
C PRO A 42 -17.78 -22.45 2.75
N SER A 43 -16.68 -23.16 2.50
CA SER A 43 -16.40 -23.82 1.22
C SER A 43 -15.67 -25.15 1.41
N ASN A 44 -15.97 -26.13 0.56
CA ASN A 44 -15.19 -27.37 0.52
C ASN A 44 -13.82 -27.11 -0.13
N THR A 45 -12.77 -27.54 0.55
CA THR A 45 -11.39 -27.56 0.04
C THR A 45 -10.90 -29.00 -0.03
N PRO A 46 -9.80 -29.30 -0.74
CA PRO A 46 -9.16 -30.62 -0.70
C PRO A 46 -8.76 -31.07 0.72
N GLU A 47 -8.65 -30.13 1.66
CA GLU A 47 -8.26 -30.35 3.06
C GLU A 47 -9.48 -30.36 4.02
N GLY A 48 -10.71 -30.34 3.47
CA GLY A 48 -11.97 -30.37 4.21
C GLY A 48 -12.77 -29.06 4.16
N LEU A 49 -13.86 -28.99 4.93
CA LEU A 49 -14.73 -27.82 5.03
C LEU A 49 -14.00 -26.67 5.75
N ALA A 50 -13.76 -25.57 5.03
CA ALA A 50 -13.06 -24.39 5.51
C ALA A 50 -14.01 -23.20 5.69
N SER A 51 -13.78 -22.40 6.73
CA SER A 51 -14.37 -21.08 6.90
C SER A 51 -13.42 -20.25 7.74
N THR A 52 -12.99 -19.13 7.19
CA THR A 52 -11.95 -18.30 7.79
C THR A 52 -12.22 -16.82 7.48
N TYR A 53 -11.27 -15.96 7.84
CA TYR A 53 -11.29 -14.55 7.49
C TYR A 53 -10.06 -14.19 6.68
N TYR A 54 -10.19 -13.18 5.84
CA TYR A 54 -9.11 -12.50 5.15
C TYR A 54 -8.95 -11.09 5.73
N PRO A 55 -8.11 -10.93 6.77
CA PRO A 55 -7.63 -9.63 7.17
C PRO A 55 -6.58 -9.17 6.16
N GLY A 56 -6.84 -8.12 5.37
CA GLY A 56 -5.86 -7.59 4.41
C GLY A 56 -5.48 -6.14 4.70
N LEU A 57 -4.41 -5.68 4.06
CA LEU A 57 -3.83 -4.33 4.16
C LEU A 57 -2.82 -4.11 3.02
N CYS A 58 -2.18 -2.94 2.96
CA CYS A 58 -1.04 -2.74 2.07
C CYS A 58 0.09 -3.72 2.42
N ASN A 59 0.61 -4.42 1.41
CA ASN A 59 1.66 -5.40 1.59
C ASN A 59 3.06 -4.81 1.68
N HIS A 60 3.24 -3.49 1.48
CA HIS A 60 4.55 -2.82 1.42
C HIS A 60 5.58 -3.64 0.60
N CYS A 61 5.19 -3.98 -0.64
CA CYS A 61 5.86 -4.99 -1.47
C CYS A 61 7.35 -4.68 -1.73
N ASN A 62 8.12 -5.72 -2.04
CA ASN A 62 9.52 -5.61 -2.43
C ASN A 62 9.71 -4.77 -3.70
N GLU A 63 8.89 -5.07 -4.72
CA GLU A 63 8.86 -4.40 -6.02
C GLU A 63 7.50 -3.70 -6.22
N PRO A 64 7.23 -2.60 -5.51
CA PRO A 64 5.89 -2.05 -5.41
C PRO A 64 5.45 -1.37 -6.72
N SER A 65 4.56 -2.02 -7.48
CA SER A 65 3.99 -1.51 -8.75
C SER A 65 3.39 -0.10 -8.67
N CYS A 66 2.92 0.29 -7.49
CA CYS A 66 2.37 1.60 -7.23
C CYS A 66 3.41 2.75 -7.22
N VAL A 67 4.70 2.45 -6.99
CA VAL A 67 5.78 3.47 -6.97
C VAL A 67 6.07 4.01 -8.38
N PRO A 68 6.42 3.18 -9.39
CA PRO A 68 6.65 3.67 -10.75
C PRO A 68 5.38 4.19 -11.43
N ALA A 69 4.19 3.86 -10.92
CA ALA A 69 2.93 4.39 -11.42
C ALA A 69 2.67 5.86 -11.05
N CYS A 70 3.46 6.45 -10.14
CA CYS A 70 3.25 7.81 -9.68
C CYS A 70 3.70 8.83 -10.73
N PRO A 71 2.81 9.71 -11.23
CA PRO A 71 3.19 10.69 -12.24
C PRO A 71 3.76 11.99 -11.63
N ALA A 72 3.76 12.14 -10.30
CA ALA A 72 4.29 13.33 -9.63
C ALA A 72 5.77 13.54 -9.95
N ASP A 73 6.18 14.80 -10.00
CA ASP A 73 7.57 15.17 -10.25
C ASP A 73 8.48 14.56 -9.19
N VAL A 74 9.68 14.17 -9.61
CA VAL A 74 10.68 13.58 -8.70
C VAL A 74 11.44 14.69 -7.99
N ILE A 75 11.79 14.44 -6.73
CA ILE A 75 12.71 15.29 -5.97
C ILE A 75 13.77 14.42 -5.34
N GLU A 76 14.93 14.99 -5.02
CA GLU A 76 15.88 14.37 -4.13
C GLU A 76 15.33 14.34 -2.70
N LYS A 77 15.30 13.16 -2.09
CA LYS A 77 14.91 12.97 -0.70
C LYS A 77 16.01 12.25 0.07
N THR A 78 16.40 12.82 1.21
CA THR A 78 17.33 12.20 2.15
C THR A 78 16.56 11.37 3.17
N PHE A 79 16.91 10.10 3.25
CA PHE A 79 16.41 9.13 4.22
C PHE A 79 17.44 8.95 5.33
N THR A 80 16.97 8.71 6.55
CA THR A 80 17.81 8.40 7.71
C THR A 80 17.30 7.12 8.35
N ASP A 81 18.19 6.16 8.54
CA ASP A 81 17.92 4.96 9.32
C ASP A 81 17.77 5.34 10.80
N SER A 82 16.59 5.10 11.37
CA SER A 82 16.29 5.45 12.76
C SER A 82 17.12 4.64 13.79
N LYS A 83 17.68 3.49 13.40
CA LYS A 83 18.51 2.65 14.29
C LYS A 83 20.00 2.99 14.18
N THR A 84 20.49 3.18 12.96
CA THR A 84 21.94 3.32 12.72
C THR A 84 22.39 4.77 12.49
N GLY A 85 21.45 5.69 12.22
CA GLY A 85 21.76 7.05 11.81
C GLY A 85 22.34 7.17 10.40
N LYS A 86 22.47 6.06 9.66
CA LYS A 86 22.95 6.06 8.28
C LYS A 86 21.98 6.84 7.40
N THR A 87 22.51 7.68 6.52
CA THR A 87 21.72 8.45 5.56
C THR A 87 21.92 7.95 4.14
N THR A 88 20.93 8.17 3.28
CA THR A 88 21.04 8.02 1.83
C THR A 88 20.10 8.99 1.14
N THR A 89 20.51 9.54 0.01
CA THR A 89 19.67 10.41 -0.81
C THR A 89 19.30 9.70 -2.10
N MET A 90 18.05 9.81 -2.53
CA MET A 90 17.58 9.27 -3.81
C MET A 90 16.42 10.08 -4.36
N GLU A 91 16.23 10.02 -5.68
CA GLU A 91 15.08 10.62 -6.35
C GLU A 91 13.80 9.82 -6.08
N VAL A 92 12.74 10.53 -5.68
CA VAL A 92 11.43 9.93 -5.41
C VAL A 92 10.28 10.80 -5.89
N ALA A 93 9.25 10.16 -6.44
CA ALA A 93 7.94 10.77 -6.65
C ALA A 93 7.15 10.83 -5.32
N ALA A 94 5.87 11.18 -5.38
CA ALA A 94 5.03 11.28 -4.18
C ALA A 94 4.83 9.93 -3.47
N THR A 95 4.73 8.80 -4.18
CA THR A 95 4.78 7.47 -3.54
C THR A 95 6.15 6.84 -3.75
N TYR A 96 6.74 6.34 -2.67
CA TYR A 96 8.12 5.85 -2.66
C TYR A 96 8.27 4.66 -1.73
N LYS A 97 9.39 3.93 -1.85
CA LYS A 97 9.79 2.90 -0.89
C LYS A 97 10.95 3.43 -0.08
N ASP A 98 10.83 3.36 1.23
CA ASP A 98 11.93 3.70 2.14
C ASP A 98 13.05 2.66 2.00
N PRO A 99 14.31 3.08 1.78
CA PRO A 99 15.42 2.18 1.52
C PRO A 99 15.96 1.47 2.76
N PHE A 100 15.70 1.97 3.96
CA PHE A 100 16.22 1.42 5.20
C PHE A 100 15.27 0.43 5.84
N ASN A 101 13.98 0.77 5.87
CA ASN A 101 12.95 -0.02 6.54
C ASN A 101 12.01 -0.78 5.57
N GLY A 102 12.15 -0.54 4.27
CA GLY A 102 11.43 -1.26 3.23
C GLY A 102 9.94 -0.91 3.11
N THR A 103 9.46 0.09 3.84
CA THR A 103 8.04 0.47 3.79
C THR A 103 7.74 1.36 2.60
N VAL A 104 6.67 1.05 1.88
CA VAL A 104 6.12 1.94 0.85
C VAL A 104 5.31 3.07 1.51
N GLN A 105 5.59 4.33 1.21
CA GLN A 105 4.97 5.53 1.79
C GLN A 105 4.42 6.48 0.71
N ILE A 106 3.61 7.45 1.15
CA ILE A 106 3.08 8.53 0.31
C ILE A 106 3.41 9.85 0.99
N ASP A 107 4.06 10.74 0.26
CA ASP A 107 4.16 12.16 0.54
C ASP A 107 2.82 12.81 0.18
N GLN A 108 2.03 13.13 1.21
CA GLN A 108 0.68 13.65 1.02
C GLN A 108 0.71 15.06 0.40
N ASP A 109 1.74 15.85 0.73
CA ASP A 109 1.91 17.22 0.25
C ASP A 109 2.31 17.27 -1.21
N ARG A 110 2.73 16.15 -1.82
CA ARG A 110 3.06 16.06 -3.25
C ARG A 110 2.09 15.20 -4.04
N CYS A 111 1.06 14.68 -3.39
CA CYS A 111 0.11 13.78 -4.03
C CYS A 111 -0.81 14.55 -4.99
N LEU A 112 -0.81 14.16 -6.26
CA LEU A 112 -1.65 14.78 -7.30
C LEU A 112 -3.13 14.31 -7.26
N GLY A 113 -3.51 13.40 -6.37
CA GLY A 113 -4.88 12.86 -6.28
C GLY A 113 -5.31 11.93 -7.41
N CYS A 114 -4.48 11.72 -8.43
CA CYS A 114 -4.87 11.05 -9.69
C CYS A 114 -5.29 9.57 -9.60
N GLY A 115 -5.06 8.88 -8.49
CA GLY A 115 -5.42 7.47 -8.33
C GLY A 115 -4.58 6.44 -9.13
N ALA A 116 -3.59 6.84 -9.92
CA ALA A 116 -2.76 5.92 -10.71
C ALA A 116 -2.09 4.82 -9.85
N CYS A 117 -1.64 5.17 -8.65
CA CYS A 117 -1.06 4.21 -7.71
C CYS A 117 -2.10 3.22 -7.14
N ALA A 118 -3.37 3.60 -7.08
CA ALA A 118 -4.46 2.72 -6.66
C ALA A 118 -4.84 1.74 -7.78
N ASP A 119 -4.94 2.23 -9.03
CA ASP A 119 -5.12 1.39 -10.22
C ASP A 119 -4.01 0.32 -10.32
N ALA A 120 -2.75 0.71 -10.11
CA ALA A 120 -1.60 -0.20 -10.22
C ALA A 120 -1.47 -1.24 -9.08
N CYS A 121 -2.29 -1.16 -8.02
CA CYS A 121 -2.15 -2.03 -6.86
C CYS A 121 -2.94 -3.35 -7.05
N PRO A 122 -2.28 -4.51 -7.21
CA PRO A 122 -3.00 -5.79 -7.42
C PRO A 122 -3.79 -6.26 -6.20
N TYR A 123 -3.60 -5.62 -5.04
CA TYR A 123 -4.26 -5.98 -3.79
C TYR A 123 -5.42 -5.04 -3.42
N GLY A 124 -5.71 -4.02 -4.23
CA GLY A 124 -6.73 -3.02 -3.93
C GLY A 124 -6.51 -2.28 -2.59
N ALA A 125 -5.24 -2.10 -2.19
CA ALA A 125 -4.86 -1.64 -0.86
C ALA A 125 -4.66 -0.11 -0.76
N ARG A 126 -5.14 0.63 -1.76
CA ARG A 126 -5.00 2.09 -1.91
C ARG A 126 -6.33 2.66 -2.35
N TYR A 127 -6.64 3.88 -1.92
CA TYR A 127 -7.78 4.66 -2.38
C TYR A 127 -7.39 6.13 -2.49
N VAL A 128 -8.22 6.95 -3.13
CA VAL A 128 -8.11 8.41 -3.08
C VAL A 128 -9.10 8.92 -2.04
N ASN A 129 -8.58 9.61 -1.03
CA ASN A 129 -9.38 10.30 -0.03
C ASN A 129 -9.81 11.65 -0.57
N THR A 130 -11.09 11.81 -0.86
CA THR A 130 -11.67 13.05 -1.38
C THR A 130 -11.97 14.08 -0.29
N ASP A 131 -11.94 13.68 0.99
CA ASP A 131 -12.20 14.56 2.12
C ASP A 131 -10.98 15.43 2.47
N ILE A 132 -9.80 15.02 1.99
CA ILE A 132 -8.56 15.77 2.13
C ILE A 132 -8.15 16.24 0.75
N MET A 133 -8.13 17.55 0.55
CA MET A 133 -7.81 18.16 -0.73
C MET A 133 -6.53 18.99 -0.61
N ASN A 134 -5.72 18.95 -1.66
CA ASN A 134 -4.65 19.92 -1.87
C ASN A 134 -5.01 20.74 -3.11
N GLU A 135 -5.56 21.94 -2.87
CA GLU A 135 -6.02 22.83 -3.94
C GLU A 135 -4.86 23.38 -4.77
N GLU A 136 -3.67 23.52 -4.19
CA GLU A 136 -2.47 24.00 -4.87
C GLU A 136 -1.95 22.99 -5.91
N ILE A 137 -2.18 21.69 -5.67
CA ILE A 137 -1.54 20.61 -6.45
C ILE A 137 -2.54 19.80 -7.28
N GLY A 138 -3.83 19.75 -6.92
CA GLY A 138 -4.74 18.97 -7.76
C GLY A 138 -6.17 18.72 -7.40
N GLY A 139 -6.74 19.26 -6.31
CA GLY A 139 -8.19 19.40 -6.12
C GLY A 139 -9.09 18.16 -6.31
N GLU A 140 -8.55 16.93 -6.40
CA GLU A 140 -9.31 15.69 -6.62
C GLU A 140 -9.21 14.70 -5.43
N GLY A 141 -8.42 15.05 -4.41
CA GLY A 141 -8.19 14.25 -3.20
C GLY A 141 -6.73 13.86 -3.01
N ILE A 142 -6.43 13.11 -1.94
CA ILE A 142 -5.09 12.60 -1.63
C ILE A 142 -5.12 11.08 -1.55
N ALA A 143 -4.19 10.40 -2.22
CA ALA A 143 -4.10 8.95 -2.13
C ALA A 143 -3.70 8.49 -0.72
N ASP A 144 -4.34 7.44 -0.22
CA ASP A 144 -4.12 6.90 1.11
C ASP A 144 -4.10 5.36 1.12
N LYS A 145 -3.44 4.78 2.13
CA LYS A 145 -3.22 3.35 2.35
C LYS A 145 -2.65 3.08 3.74
N CYS A 146 -2.51 1.81 4.11
CA CYS A 146 -1.69 1.45 5.27
C CYS A 146 -0.25 1.98 5.15
N THR A 147 0.26 2.50 6.26
CA THR A 147 1.62 3.04 6.41
C THR A 147 2.48 2.19 7.33
N TYR A 148 2.00 1.02 7.76
CA TYR A 148 2.52 0.27 8.91
C TYR A 148 2.66 1.10 10.20
N CYS A 149 1.89 2.20 10.30
CA CYS A 149 1.94 3.10 11.45
C CYS A 149 3.37 3.58 11.75
N MET A 150 4.18 3.90 10.73
CA MET A 150 5.58 4.28 10.93
C MET A 150 5.80 5.35 12.02
N PRO A 151 4.97 6.41 12.15
CA PRO A 151 5.16 7.39 13.23
C PRO A 151 5.01 6.80 14.66
N ARG A 152 4.27 5.69 14.82
CA ARG A 152 4.20 4.92 16.07
C ARG A 152 5.45 4.05 16.23
N VAL A 153 5.81 3.32 15.18
CA VAL A 153 6.96 2.40 15.17
C VAL A 153 8.28 3.13 15.47
N GLU A 154 8.46 4.34 14.93
CA GLU A 154 9.61 5.21 15.20
C GLU A 154 9.71 5.65 16.67
N LYS A 155 8.59 5.64 17.40
CA LYS A 155 8.51 5.90 18.84
C LYS A 155 8.57 4.63 19.69
N GLY A 156 8.88 3.48 19.08
CA GLY A 156 8.93 2.18 19.75
C GLY A 156 7.56 1.58 20.07
N LEU A 157 6.48 2.09 19.48
CA LEU A 157 5.13 1.57 19.67
C LEU A 157 4.75 0.58 18.56
N GLU A 158 3.88 -0.36 18.86
CA GLU A 158 3.30 -1.25 17.85
C GLU A 158 2.32 -0.51 16.92
N PRO A 159 2.13 -0.98 15.68
CA PRO A 159 1.02 -0.52 14.85
C PRO A 159 -0.32 -0.70 15.56
N ALA A 160 -1.24 0.25 15.44
CA ALA A 160 -2.52 0.22 16.15
C ALA A 160 -3.33 -1.07 15.89
N CYS A 161 -3.24 -1.62 14.67
CA CYS A 161 -3.91 -2.86 14.30
C CYS A 161 -3.30 -4.12 14.96
N VAL A 162 -2.02 -4.07 15.36
CA VAL A 162 -1.34 -5.12 16.14
C VAL A 162 -1.69 -4.96 17.61
N GLN A 163 -1.51 -3.76 18.17
CA GLN A 163 -1.75 -3.47 19.58
C GLN A 163 -3.18 -3.83 20.04
N THR A 164 -4.19 -3.59 19.19
CA THR A 164 -5.60 -3.88 19.51
C THR A 164 -5.98 -5.37 19.34
N CYS A 165 -5.11 -6.19 18.72
CA CYS A 165 -5.46 -7.54 18.32
C CYS A 165 -5.45 -8.50 19.52
N LEU A 166 -6.58 -8.64 20.20
CA LEU A 166 -6.73 -9.52 21.37
C LEU A 166 -6.29 -10.99 21.12
N ALA A 167 -6.47 -11.47 19.89
CA ALA A 167 -6.08 -12.82 19.53
C ALA A 167 -4.59 -12.96 19.14
N ASN A 168 -3.83 -11.86 19.11
CA ASN A 168 -2.45 -11.81 18.61
C ASN A 168 -2.30 -12.46 17.22
N ALA A 169 -3.28 -12.19 16.35
CA ALA A 169 -3.34 -12.70 14.99
C ALA A 169 -2.54 -11.83 14.01
N ARG A 170 -2.31 -10.55 14.32
CA ARG A 170 -1.45 -9.66 13.53
C ARG A 170 -0.11 -9.52 14.24
N ILE A 171 0.98 -9.81 13.55
CA ILE A 171 2.33 -9.81 14.13
C ILE A 171 3.20 -8.96 13.21
N PHE A 172 3.75 -7.88 13.74
CA PHE A 172 4.57 -6.93 12.99
C PHE A 172 6.05 -7.06 13.39
N GLY A 173 6.96 -6.86 12.45
CA GLY A 173 8.39 -6.91 12.75
C GLY A 173 9.27 -6.85 11.51
N ASP A 174 10.58 -6.95 11.75
CA ASP A 174 11.61 -6.95 10.71
C ASP A 174 11.78 -8.36 10.11
N LEU A 175 11.51 -8.50 8.82
CA LEU A 175 11.67 -9.77 8.09
C LEU A 175 13.14 -10.15 7.86
N ASP A 176 14.06 -9.18 7.93
CA ASP A 176 15.49 -9.42 7.73
C ASP A 176 16.19 -9.90 9.02
N ASP A 177 15.59 -9.63 10.18
CA ASP A 177 16.09 -10.14 11.47
C ASP A 177 15.64 -11.59 11.69
N PRO A 178 16.55 -12.59 11.64
CA PRO A 178 16.20 -14.00 11.76
C PRO A 178 15.65 -14.40 13.14
N ASN A 179 15.78 -13.53 14.14
CA ASN A 179 15.30 -13.72 15.51
C ASN A 179 13.93 -13.08 15.76
N SER A 180 13.43 -12.25 14.83
CA SER A 180 12.13 -11.60 14.96
C SER A 180 10.99 -12.61 14.94
N GLU A 181 9.87 -12.28 15.58
CA GLU A 181 8.67 -13.13 15.57
C GLU A 181 8.16 -13.36 14.14
N VAL A 182 8.19 -12.33 13.29
CA VAL A 182 7.75 -12.46 11.89
C VAL A 182 8.65 -13.45 11.11
N ALA A 183 9.97 -13.42 11.32
CA ALA A 183 10.89 -14.35 10.66
C ALA A 183 10.69 -15.80 11.12
N LYS A 184 10.33 -16.02 12.39
CA LYS A 184 9.95 -17.36 12.89
C LYS A 184 8.72 -17.91 12.17
N TYR A 185 7.71 -17.08 11.94
CA TYR A 185 6.52 -17.47 11.18
C TYR A 185 6.82 -17.74 9.70
N VAL A 186 7.73 -16.97 9.09
CA VAL A 186 8.23 -17.27 7.73
C VAL A 186 8.87 -18.66 7.68
N LYS A 187 9.73 -19.01 8.65
CA LYS A 187 10.33 -20.35 8.76
C LYS A 187 9.28 -21.45 8.96
N LYS A 188 8.17 -21.16 9.62
CA LYS A 188 7.01 -22.09 9.78
C LYS A 188 6.16 -22.23 8.50
N GLY A 189 6.45 -21.47 7.44
CA GLY A 189 5.73 -21.56 6.16
C GLY A 189 4.72 -20.44 5.92
N ALA A 190 4.77 -19.33 6.68
CA ALA A 190 3.96 -18.16 6.38
C ALA A 190 4.32 -17.61 4.98
N LYS A 191 3.30 -17.39 4.15
CA LYS A 191 3.48 -17.02 2.73
C LYS A 191 2.65 -15.81 2.33
N GLY A 192 3.17 -15.01 1.41
CA GLY A 192 2.43 -13.92 0.81
C GLY A 192 1.42 -14.43 -0.23
N LEU A 193 0.41 -13.60 -0.52
CA LEU A 193 -0.52 -13.86 -1.63
C LEU A 193 0.13 -13.40 -2.94
N THR A 194 0.63 -14.35 -3.71
CA THR A 194 1.40 -14.13 -4.94
C THR A 194 1.06 -15.19 -5.98
N SER A 195 1.15 -14.83 -7.25
CA SER A 195 0.97 -15.70 -8.41
C SER A 195 2.13 -15.52 -9.39
N ALA A 196 2.19 -16.35 -10.43
CA ALA A 196 3.21 -16.17 -11.48
C ALA A 196 3.13 -14.79 -12.17
N ALA A 197 1.92 -14.26 -12.35
CA ALA A 197 1.72 -12.93 -12.92
C ALA A 197 1.97 -11.81 -11.90
N VAL A 198 1.71 -12.05 -10.61
CA VAL A 198 1.86 -11.07 -9.53
C VAL A 198 2.97 -11.54 -8.59
N ASN A 199 4.21 -11.37 -9.04
CA ASN A 199 5.43 -11.75 -8.31
C ASN A 199 6.24 -10.51 -7.89
N ILE A 200 5.63 -9.66 -7.06
CA ILE A 200 6.24 -8.39 -6.60
C ILE A 200 6.71 -8.43 -5.14
N GLY A 201 6.75 -9.63 -4.53
CA GLY A 201 7.20 -9.87 -3.17
C GLY A 201 6.37 -9.13 -2.10
N PRO A 202 5.11 -9.52 -1.84
CA PRO A 202 4.33 -8.93 -0.75
C PRO A 202 4.93 -9.24 0.64
N ASN A 203 5.06 -8.22 1.49
CA ASN A 203 5.59 -8.35 2.86
C ASN A 203 4.50 -8.54 3.93
N GLY A 204 3.22 -8.52 3.51
CA GLY A 204 2.12 -9.13 4.25
C GLY A 204 2.05 -10.63 3.93
N ARG A 205 2.12 -11.49 4.95
CA ARG A 205 2.11 -12.95 4.81
C ARG A 205 1.10 -13.58 5.74
N TYR A 206 0.62 -14.77 5.37
CA TYR A 206 -0.43 -15.49 6.06
C TYR A 206 0.10 -16.84 6.55
N TYR A 207 -0.33 -17.21 7.74
CA TYR A 207 -0.07 -18.50 8.36
C TYR A 207 -1.40 -19.08 8.87
N GLY A 208 -1.55 -20.39 8.83
CA GLY A 208 -2.71 -21.07 9.38
C GLY A 208 -2.80 -22.51 8.92
N ASN A 209 -3.84 -23.19 9.35
CA ASN A 209 -4.15 -24.55 8.95
C ASN A 209 -4.35 -24.68 7.41
N LYS A 210 -4.17 -25.89 6.89
CA LYS A 210 -4.14 -26.15 5.44
C LYS A 210 -5.44 -25.76 4.72
N LYS A 211 -6.60 -26.07 5.31
CA LYS A 211 -7.91 -25.81 4.69
C LYS A 211 -8.20 -24.32 4.57
N ASP A 212 -7.87 -23.53 5.59
CA ASP A 212 -8.10 -22.08 5.59
C ASP A 212 -7.08 -21.37 4.70
N MET A 213 -5.83 -21.83 4.71
CA MET A 213 -4.80 -21.33 3.79
C MET A 213 -5.14 -21.66 2.33
N HIS A 214 -5.68 -22.84 2.04
CA HIS A 214 -6.17 -23.19 0.69
C HIS A 214 -7.31 -22.26 0.28
N LEU A 215 -8.32 -22.07 1.14
CA LEU A 215 -9.44 -21.17 0.86
C LEU A 215 -8.98 -19.73 0.64
N LEU A 216 -8.08 -19.20 1.46
CA LEU A 216 -7.54 -17.85 1.29
C LEU A 216 -6.78 -17.70 -0.04
N THR A 217 -5.84 -18.59 -0.30
CA THR A 217 -4.96 -18.47 -1.47
C THR A 217 -5.72 -18.64 -2.79
N THR A 218 -6.71 -19.52 -2.84
CA THR A 218 -7.55 -19.73 -4.04
C THR A 218 -8.52 -18.59 -4.31
N THR A 219 -9.01 -17.89 -3.28
CA THR A 219 -10.02 -16.83 -3.44
C THR A 219 -9.44 -15.42 -3.52
N SER A 220 -8.27 -15.19 -2.92
CA SER A 220 -7.77 -13.84 -2.64
C SER A 220 -6.40 -13.54 -3.25
N THR A 221 -5.74 -14.52 -3.88
CA THR A 221 -4.48 -14.28 -4.59
C THR A 221 -4.76 -13.58 -5.92
N PRO A 222 -4.14 -12.43 -6.21
CA PRO A 222 -4.34 -11.76 -7.48
C PRO A 222 -3.69 -12.56 -8.62
N THR A 223 -4.41 -12.70 -9.72
CA THR A 223 -4.02 -13.52 -10.89
C THR A 223 -3.43 -12.69 -12.03
N GLU A 224 -3.49 -11.37 -11.95
CA GLU A 224 -2.99 -10.45 -12.97
C GLU A 224 -2.48 -9.14 -12.35
N MET A 225 -1.56 -8.48 -13.05
CA MET A 225 -1.08 -7.16 -12.68
C MET A 225 -1.98 -6.10 -13.32
N PRO A 226 -2.64 -5.24 -12.53
CA PRO A 226 -3.43 -4.17 -13.09
C PRO A 226 -2.52 -3.06 -13.65
N SER A 227 -2.99 -2.38 -14.68
CA SER A 227 -2.28 -1.25 -15.29
C SER A 227 -2.83 0.09 -14.78
N ALA A 228 -1.93 1.04 -14.54
CA ALA A 228 -2.34 2.41 -14.23
C ALA A 228 -2.97 3.07 -15.47
N SER A 229 -4.04 3.84 -15.30
CA SER A 229 -4.65 4.58 -16.39
C SER A 229 -3.71 5.66 -16.93
N LEU A 230 -3.16 5.45 -18.13
CA LEU A 230 -2.28 6.43 -18.80
C LEU A 230 -2.95 7.80 -18.95
N ARG A 231 -4.25 7.84 -19.23
CA ARG A 231 -5.02 9.09 -19.31
C ARG A 231 -5.03 9.83 -17.98
N ARG A 232 -5.28 9.14 -16.86
CA ARG A 232 -5.24 9.75 -15.52
C ARG A 232 -3.84 10.27 -15.21
N SER A 233 -2.80 9.49 -15.50
CA SER A 233 -1.41 9.90 -15.27
C SER A 233 -1.01 11.13 -16.08
N LEU A 234 -1.41 11.21 -17.35
CA LEU A 234 -1.15 12.37 -18.21
C LEU A 234 -1.93 13.62 -17.75
N MET A 235 -3.22 13.48 -17.44
CA MET A 235 -4.04 14.58 -16.93
C MET A 235 -3.45 15.16 -15.64
N ALA A 236 -2.94 14.30 -14.75
CA ALA A 236 -2.35 14.71 -13.48
C ALA A 236 -1.08 15.55 -13.63
N ARG A 237 -0.38 15.49 -14.77
CA ARG A 237 0.79 16.35 -15.05
C ARG A 237 0.43 17.70 -15.65
N LEU A 238 -0.83 17.90 -16.05
CA LEU A 238 -1.26 19.21 -16.53
C LEU A 238 -1.39 20.19 -15.35
N LYS A 239 -1.15 21.47 -15.64
CA LYS A 239 -1.43 22.55 -14.70
C LYS A 239 -2.90 22.50 -14.24
N PRO A 240 -3.22 22.86 -12.98
CA PRO A 240 -4.58 22.78 -12.44
C PRO A 240 -5.65 23.40 -13.34
N GLU A 241 -5.36 24.53 -13.99
CA GLU A 241 -6.29 25.19 -14.92
C GLU A 241 -6.59 24.39 -16.18
N LEU A 242 -5.60 23.66 -16.71
CA LEU A 242 -5.74 22.80 -17.88
C LEU A 242 -6.44 21.48 -17.56
N ARG A 243 -6.42 21.03 -16.30
CA ARG A 243 -7.15 19.82 -15.87
C ARG A 243 -8.66 19.96 -16.00
N LYS A 244 -9.20 21.19 -15.96
CA LYS A 244 -10.62 21.49 -16.16
C LYS A 244 -11.10 21.20 -17.60
N ALA A 245 -10.19 21.08 -18.57
CA ALA A 245 -10.50 20.72 -19.95
C ALA A 245 -10.77 19.21 -20.08
N LYS A 246 -11.97 18.77 -19.69
CA LYS A 246 -12.37 17.35 -19.61
C LYS A 246 -12.35 16.56 -20.93
N ASN A 247 -12.26 17.24 -22.09
CA ASN A 247 -12.46 16.66 -23.42
C ASN A 247 -11.19 16.52 -24.28
N LEU A 248 -9.98 16.64 -23.70
CA LEU A 248 -8.75 16.35 -24.44
C LEU A 248 -8.62 14.83 -24.72
N GLY A 249 -8.51 14.48 -26.01
CA GLY A 249 -8.12 13.13 -26.43
C GLY A 249 -6.66 12.81 -26.08
N LEU A 250 -6.24 11.55 -26.20
CA LEU A 250 -4.93 11.08 -25.73
C LEU A 250 -3.74 11.82 -26.37
N LEU A 251 -3.81 12.11 -27.67
CA LEU A 251 -2.81 12.91 -28.39
C LEU A 251 -2.78 14.37 -27.94
N GLY A 252 -3.96 14.96 -27.69
CA GLY A 252 -4.07 16.31 -27.16
C GLY A 252 -3.51 16.43 -25.74
N LEU A 253 -3.70 15.39 -24.94
CA LEU A 253 -3.11 15.24 -23.61
C LEU A 253 -1.59 15.18 -23.65
N ALA A 254 -1.02 14.32 -24.50
CA ALA A 254 0.43 14.22 -24.66
C ALA A 254 1.05 15.56 -25.11
N GLY A 255 0.43 16.24 -26.08
CA GLY A 255 0.85 17.57 -26.52
C GLY A 255 0.77 18.62 -25.41
N ALA A 256 -0.30 18.64 -24.61
CA ALA A 256 -0.45 19.60 -23.52
C ALA A 256 0.56 19.39 -22.37
N VAL A 257 0.93 18.14 -22.07
CA VAL A 257 2.00 17.83 -21.12
C VAL A 257 3.35 18.34 -21.63
N LEU A 258 3.68 18.09 -22.91
CA LEU A 258 4.92 18.58 -23.53
C LEU A 258 5.02 20.11 -23.49
N VAL A 259 3.94 20.82 -23.82
CA VAL A 259 3.89 22.30 -23.78
C VAL A 259 4.01 22.83 -22.35
N SER A 260 3.46 22.12 -21.36
CA SER A 260 3.56 22.52 -19.96
C SER A 260 5.01 22.44 -19.46
N GLY A 261 5.74 21.38 -19.82
CA GLY A 261 7.16 21.22 -19.47
C GLY A 261 8.08 22.24 -20.14
N LEU A 262 7.86 22.57 -21.43
CA LEU A 262 8.68 23.55 -22.16
C LEU A 262 8.58 25.00 -21.64
N ASN A 263 7.51 25.33 -20.91
CA ASN A 263 7.32 26.65 -20.31
C ASN A 263 7.93 26.78 -18.91
N GLU A 264 8.31 25.67 -18.28
CA GLU A 264 9.01 25.66 -16.99
C GLU A 264 10.51 25.89 -17.18
N ASP A 265 11.10 25.40 -18.27
CA ASP A 265 12.50 25.68 -18.68
C ASP A 265 12.78 27.15 -19.05
N LYS A 266 11.76 28.02 -19.06
CA LYS A 266 11.90 29.46 -19.38
C LYS A 266 11.76 30.40 -18.19
N LYS A 267 11.68 29.86 -16.96
CA LYS A 267 11.76 30.64 -15.73
C LYS A 267 12.99 30.20 -14.95
N GLU A 268 14.03 31.03 -15.08
CA GLU A 268 15.39 30.99 -14.49
C GLU A 268 16.46 30.22 -15.28
#